data_AF-A0A3N5N1N4-F1
#
_entry.id   AF-A0A3N5N1N4-F1
#
_cell.length_a   1.000
_cell.length_b   1.000
_cell.length_c   1.000
_cell.angle_alpha   90.00
_cell.angle_beta   90.00
_cell.angle_gamma   90.00
#
_symmetry.space_group_name_H-M   'P 1'
#
loop_
_entity.id
_entity.type
_entity.pdbx_description
1 polymer ?
#
loop_
_entity_poly.entity_id
_entity_poly.type
_entity_poly.pdbx_seq_one_letter_code
_entity_poly.pdbx_strand_id
1 'polypeptide(L)'
;MPGVADAFAALRLLSAEPRIDTGRISIIGFSYGAEVAHLAAFETLRSALNPGAGRFAAHVAFYPGGSFGAIAEAGAYTGAPVLMLLGGKDNNLPVTKIESYLAYARAAGAPAPIETVIYPGAYHAWTFPDAATARFYPDFVSTKKCPLILLGLKRAALLIDGEAKPFDPAAFDACIAAAPGYSMGFDAAVRAQSVADTVFFLQRNLRP
;
A
#
# COMPACT_ATOMS: atom_id res chain seq x y z
N MET A 1 -1.55 -11.43 8.82
CA MET A 1 -2.22 -10.69 7.73
C MET A 1 -2.67 -11.69 6.67
N PRO A 2 -3.90 -12.22 6.77
CA PRO A 2 -4.39 -13.29 5.87
C PRO A 2 -4.28 -12.94 4.38
N GLY A 3 -4.64 -11.71 4.00
CA GLY A 3 -4.61 -11.30 2.59
C GLY A 3 -3.23 -11.35 1.92
N VAL A 4 -2.14 -11.14 2.67
CA VAL A 4 -0.77 -11.27 2.11
C VAL A 4 -0.41 -12.73 1.89
N ALA A 5 -0.83 -13.63 2.79
CA ALA A 5 -0.64 -15.07 2.62
C ALA A 5 -1.43 -15.59 1.40
N ASP A 6 -2.68 -15.14 1.24
CA ASP A 6 -3.52 -15.47 0.08
C ASP A 6 -2.91 -14.96 -1.22
N ALA A 7 -2.39 -13.72 -1.24
CA ALA A 7 -1.70 -13.15 -2.39
C ALA A 7 -0.49 -14.01 -2.81
N PHE A 8 0.33 -14.44 -1.85
CA PHE A 8 1.48 -15.31 -2.13
C PHE A 8 1.09 -16.74 -2.51
N ALA A 9 -0.01 -17.27 -1.98
CA ALA A 9 -0.57 -18.54 -2.43
C ALA A 9 -1.04 -18.46 -3.90
N ALA A 10 -1.73 -17.36 -4.27
CA ALA A 10 -2.13 -17.09 -5.65
C ALA A 10 -0.90 -16.93 -6.57
N LEU A 11 0.14 -16.21 -6.13
CA LEU A 11 1.40 -16.08 -6.88
C LEU A 11 2.01 -17.45 -7.19
N ARG A 12 2.06 -18.34 -6.20
CA ARG A 12 2.60 -19.70 -6.36
C ARG A 12 1.77 -20.52 -7.35
N LEU A 13 0.44 -20.41 -7.29
CA LEU A 13 -0.46 -21.06 -8.25
C LEU A 13 -0.20 -20.57 -9.69
N LEU A 14 -0.16 -19.24 -9.88
CA LEU A 14 0.07 -18.63 -11.19
C LEU A 14 1.47 -18.97 -11.72
N SER A 15 2.46 -19.07 -10.83
CA SER A 15 3.84 -19.42 -11.21
C SER A 15 4.00 -20.89 -11.63
N ALA A 16 3.04 -21.76 -11.31
CA ALA A 16 3.02 -23.15 -11.73
C ALA A 16 2.27 -23.38 -13.06
N GLU A 17 1.63 -22.35 -13.61
CA GLU A 17 0.86 -22.43 -14.86
C GLU A 17 1.77 -22.14 -16.07
N PRO A 18 2.00 -23.12 -16.98
CA PRO A 18 2.93 -22.96 -18.11
C PRO A 18 2.57 -21.84 -19.09
N ARG A 19 1.31 -21.40 -19.13
CA ARG A 19 0.85 -20.30 -19.98
C ARG A 19 1.18 -18.91 -19.43
N ILE A 20 1.63 -18.82 -18.18
CA ILE A 20 1.92 -17.56 -17.50
C ILE A 20 3.42 -17.36 -17.43
N ASP A 21 3.88 -16.21 -17.91
CA ASP A 21 5.25 -15.77 -17.68
C ASP A 21 5.40 -15.36 -16.20
N THR A 22 6.14 -16.18 -15.45
CA THR A 22 6.34 -15.98 -14.01
C THR A 22 7.07 -14.68 -13.67
N GLY A 23 7.82 -14.11 -14.63
CA GLY A 23 8.49 -12.82 -14.48
C GLY A 23 7.56 -11.61 -14.67
N ARG A 24 6.28 -11.82 -15.01
CA ARG A 24 5.33 -10.75 -15.34
C ARG A 24 4.02 -10.78 -14.54
N ILE A 25 4.01 -11.47 -13.40
CA ILE A 25 2.84 -11.51 -12.50
C ILE A 25 2.85 -10.26 -11.61
N SER A 26 1.81 -9.43 -11.72
CA SER A 26 1.65 -8.22 -10.88
C SER A 26 0.43 -8.32 -9.97
N ILE A 27 0.45 -7.55 -8.89
CA ILE A 27 -0.68 -7.41 -7.96
C ILE A 27 -1.26 -6.01 -8.02
N ILE A 28 -2.58 -5.93 -8.15
CA ILE A 28 -3.34 -4.68 -8.08
C ILE A 28 -4.34 -4.84 -6.94
N GLY A 29 -4.40 -3.83 -6.08
CA GLY A 29 -5.30 -3.82 -4.94
C GLY A 29 -6.01 -2.48 -4.79
N PHE A 30 -7.14 -2.52 -4.08
CA PHE A 30 -8.00 -1.37 -3.77
C PHE A 30 -8.31 -1.34 -2.27
N SER A 31 -8.23 -0.17 -1.62
CA SER A 31 -8.47 0.00 -0.17
C SER A 31 -7.65 -0.99 0.66
N TYR A 32 -8.28 -1.90 1.42
CA TYR A 32 -7.58 -2.97 2.12
C TYR A 32 -6.72 -3.85 1.19
N GLY A 33 -7.22 -4.16 0.00
CA GLY A 33 -6.45 -4.90 -1.01
C GLY A 33 -5.24 -4.12 -1.51
N ALA A 34 -5.29 -2.79 -1.53
CA ALA A 34 -4.16 -1.94 -1.88
C ALA A 34 -3.08 -1.96 -0.79
N GLU A 35 -3.48 -2.03 0.48
CA GLU A 35 -2.56 -2.30 1.58
C GLU A 35 -1.87 -3.66 1.40
N VAL A 36 -2.63 -4.70 1.04
CA VAL A 36 -2.07 -6.04 0.74
C VAL A 36 -1.10 -5.99 -0.43
N ALA A 37 -1.42 -5.26 -1.50
CA ALA A 37 -0.54 -5.10 -2.66
C ALA A 37 0.78 -4.42 -2.28
N HIS A 38 0.74 -3.39 -1.42
CA HIS A 38 1.93 -2.71 -0.91
C HIS A 38 2.75 -3.61 0.03
N LEU A 39 2.09 -4.30 0.97
CA LEU A 39 2.73 -5.24 1.91
C LEU A 39 3.40 -6.42 1.20
N ALA A 40 2.82 -6.92 0.10
CA ALA A 40 3.42 -7.98 -0.71
C ALA A 40 4.76 -7.57 -1.34
N ALA A 41 5.08 -6.27 -1.37
CA ALA A 41 6.37 -5.75 -1.83
C ALA A 41 7.46 -5.79 -0.75
N PHE A 42 7.14 -6.16 0.50
CA PHE A 42 8.11 -6.18 1.60
C PHE A 42 8.86 -7.51 1.62
N GLU A 43 10.19 -7.48 1.62
CA GLU A 43 11.00 -8.70 1.59
C GLU A 43 10.84 -9.52 2.88
N THR A 44 10.64 -8.85 4.02
CA THR A 44 10.37 -9.51 5.30
C THR A 44 9.13 -10.39 5.23
N LEU A 45 8.03 -9.88 4.64
CA LEU A 45 6.78 -10.61 4.55
C LEU A 45 6.85 -11.72 3.51
N ARG A 46 7.46 -11.43 2.35
CA ARG A 46 7.72 -12.45 1.33
C ARG A 46 8.54 -13.61 1.88
N SER A 47 9.63 -13.31 2.60
CA SER A 47 10.51 -14.34 3.15
C SER A 47 9.83 -15.17 4.24
N ALA A 48 9.07 -14.54 5.13
CA ALA A 48 8.34 -15.22 6.19
C ALA A 48 7.25 -16.16 5.66
N LEU A 49 6.57 -15.79 4.56
CA LEU A 49 5.51 -16.59 3.95
C LEU A 49 6.04 -17.59 2.91
N ASN A 50 7.31 -17.48 2.54
CA ASN A 50 8.05 -18.38 1.65
C ASN A 50 7.23 -18.87 0.43
N PRO A 51 6.84 -18.00 -0.51
CA PRO A 51 6.16 -18.40 -1.74
C PRO A 51 7.04 -19.22 -2.70
N GLY A 52 8.27 -19.56 -2.32
CA GLY A 52 9.33 -20.05 -3.20
C GLY A 52 10.11 -18.90 -3.83
N ALA A 53 10.63 -19.12 -5.04
CA ALA A 53 11.41 -18.13 -5.78
C ALA A 53 10.54 -17.01 -6.41
N GLY A 54 9.22 -17.18 -6.45
CA GLY A 54 8.28 -16.23 -7.04
C GLY A 54 8.26 -14.88 -6.33
N ARG A 55 8.20 -13.81 -7.11
CA ARG A 55 8.00 -12.42 -6.68
C ARG A 55 6.93 -11.81 -7.59
N PHE A 56 6.13 -10.88 -7.07
CA PHE A 56 5.37 -10.01 -7.96
C PHE A 56 6.35 -9.09 -8.70
N ALA A 57 6.12 -8.92 -10.00
CA ALA A 57 6.94 -8.09 -10.88
C ALA A 57 6.66 -6.60 -10.70
N ALA A 58 5.43 -6.24 -10.33
CA ALA A 58 5.05 -4.89 -9.96
C ALA A 58 3.84 -4.89 -9.01
N HIS A 59 3.66 -3.80 -8.27
CA HIS A 59 2.60 -3.62 -7.30
C HIS A 59 1.83 -2.33 -7.59
N VAL A 60 0.49 -2.38 -7.54
CA VAL A 60 -0.35 -1.20 -7.73
C VAL A 60 -1.35 -1.10 -6.57
N ALA A 61 -1.33 0.02 -5.87
CA ALA A 61 -2.13 0.29 -4.69
C ALA A 61 -3.06 1.48 -4.95
N PHE A 62 -4.35 1.21 -5.16
CA PHE A 62 -5.39 2.23 -5.24
C PHE A 62 -5.90 2.60 -3.85
N TYR A 63 -5.67 3.85 -3.43
CA TYR A 63 -6.12 4.39 -2.13
C TYR A 63 -5.87 3.40 -0.97
N PRO A 64 -4.61 3.01 -0.70
CA PRO A 64 -4.33 2.10 0.41
C PRO A 64 -4.77 2.68 1.75
N GLY A 65 -4.93 1.81 2.76
CA GLY A 65 -5.25 2.27 4.11
C GLY A 65 -4.11 3.09 4.72
N GLY A 66 -2.88 2.91 4.24
CA GLY A 66 -1.69 3.61 4.69
C GLY A 66 -1.46 3.40 6.17
N SER A 67 -1.53 2.14 6.60
CA SER A 67 -1.29 1.73 7.99
C SER A 67 0.13 1.23 8.17
N PHE A 68 0.74 0.69 7.10
CA PHE A 68 2.03 0.03 7.16
C PHE A 68 3.09 0.69 6.28
N GLY A 69 4.33 0.59 6.74
CA GLY A 69 5.54 0.83 5.97
C GLY A 69 6.57 -0.26 6.31
N ALA A 70 7.67 -0.32 5.57
CA ALA A 70 8.82 -1.14 5.97
C ALA A 70 9.81 -0.29 6.77
N ILE A 71 10.47 -0.86 7.79
CA ILE A 71 11.64 -0.21 8.41
C ILE A 71 12.68 0.02 7.31
N ALA A 72 13.21 1.24 7.23
CA ALA A 72 14.12 1.65 6.18
C ALA A 72 15.52 1.05 6.37
N GLU A 73 15.69 -0.15 5.83
CA GLU A 73 16.93 -0.92 5.82
C GLU A 73 17.18 -1.43 4.40
N ALA A 74 18.44 -1.75 4.08
CA ALA A 74 18.77 -2.38 2.80
C ALA A 74 17.98 -3.69 2.64
N GLY A 75 17.31 -3.85 1.49
CA GLY A 75 16.48 -5.03 1.23
C GLY A 75 15.14 -5.04 1.97
N ALA A 76 14.67 -3.92 2.51
CA ALA A 76 13.32 -3.83 3.10
C ALA A 76 12.19 -4.20 2.11
N TYR A 77 12.41 -3.88 0.83
CA TYR A 77 11.52 -4.23 -0.29
C TYR A 77 12.14 -5.32 -1.17
N THR A 78 11.29 -6.03 -1.92
CA THR A 78 11.69 -7.05 -2.90
C THR A 78 12.47 -6.48 -4.09
N GLY A 79 12.47 -5.16 -4.27
CA GLY A 79 13.03 -4.45 -5.42
C GLY A 79 12.03 -4.20 -6.55
N ALA A 80 10.85 -4.84 -6.52
CA ALA A 80 9.80 -4.61 -7.51
C ALA A 80 9.21 -3.19 -7.36
N PRO A 81 8.91 -2.49 -8.47
CA PRO A 81 8.32 -1.16 -8.44
C PRO A 81 6.90 -1.19 -7.87
N VAL A 82 6.56 -0.15 -7.11
CA VAL A 82 5.24 0.07 -6.52
C VAL A 82 4.66 1.38 -7.06
N LEU A 83 3.45 1.33 -7.59
CA LEU A 83 2.63 2.51 -7.88
C LEU A 83 1.60 2.69 -6.77
N MET A 84 1.62 3.83 -6.11
CA MET A 84 0.63 4.20 -5.11
C MET A 84 -0.21 5.37 -5.64
N LEU A 85 -1.49 5.09 -5.84
CA LEU A 85 -2.47 6.03 -6.34
C LEU A 85 -3.19 6.62 -5.13
N LEU A 86 -3.17 7.94 -4.99
CA LEU A 86 -3.61 8.66 -3.79
C LEU A 86 -4.71 9.68 -4.12
N GLY A 87 -5.71 9.78 -3.24
CA GLY A 87 -6.74 10.81 -3.33
C GLY A 87 -6.36 12.03 -2.50
N GLY A 88 -6.38 13.22 -3.08
CA GLY A 88 -6.06 14.46 -2.37
C GLY A 88 -7.07 14.84 -1.29
N LYS A 89 -8.30 14.30 -1.36
CA LYS A 89 -9.34 14.43 -0.33
C LYS A 89 -9.56 13.14 0.46
N ASP A 90 -8.74 12.11 0.24
CA ASP A 90 -8.78 10.89 1.04
C ASP A 90 -8.27 11.19 2.45
N ASN A 91 -9.20 11.25 3.40
CA ASN A 91 -8.88 11.46 4.80
C ASN A 91 -8.65 10.15 5.57
N ASN A 92 -8.78 8.99 4.92
CA ASN A 92 -8.32 7.71 5.48
C ASN A 92 -6.80 7.61 5.38
N LEU A 93 -6.25 8.01 4.22
CA LEU A 93 -4.83 8.15 3.98
C LEU A 93 -4.47 9.59 3.57
N PRO A 94 -4.21 10.49 4.53
CA PRO A 94 -3.65 11.79 4.22
C PRO A 94 -2.32 11.63 3.46
N VAL A 95 -2.17 12.33 2.32
CA VAL A 95 -0.99 12.25 1.45
C VAL A 95 0.32 12.47 2.22
N THR A 96 0.31 13.40 3.17
CA THR A 96 1.46 13.74 4.03
C THR A 96 2.01 12.53 4.80
N LYS A 97 1.18 11.53 5.09
CA LYS A 97 1.60 10.31 5.81
C LYS A 97 2.55 9.46 4.94
N ILE A 98 2.24 9.33 3.65
CA ILE A 98 3.12 8.64 2.69
C ILE A 98 4.34 9.48 2.35
N GLU A 99 4.18 10.79 2.16
CA GLU A 99 5.34 11.68 1.94
C GLU A 99 6.33 11.60 3.10
N SER A 100 5.85 11.60 4.35
CA SER A 100 6.67 11.44 5.55
C SER A 100 7.40 10.10 5.58
N TYR A 101 6.73 9.01 5.17
CA TYR A 101 7.36 7.70 5.04
C TYR A 101 8.47 7.67 3.99
N LEU A 102 8.22 8.24 2.81
CA LEU A 102 9.19 8.31 1.73
C LEU A 102 10.38 9.21 2.07
N ALA A 103 10.16 10.27 2.86
CA ALA A 103 11.21 11.12 3.40
C ALA A 103 12.07 10.36 4.41
N TYR A 104 11.45 9.66 5.37
CA TYR A 104 12.12 8.77 6.31
C TYR A 104 13.00 7.72 5.60
N ALA A 105 12.44 7.02 4.62
CA ALA A 105 13.15 5.98 3.88
C ALA A 105 14.37 6.54 3.11
N ARG A 106 14.23 7.72 2.51
CA ARG A 106 15.34 8.43 1.85
C ARG A 106 16.42 8.87 2.85
N ALA A 107 16.02 9.47 3.97
CA ALA A 107 16.95 9.94 5.00
C ALA A 107 17.78 8.80 5.61
N ALA A 108 17.20 7.60 5.71
CA ALA A 108 17.87 6.39 6.16
C ALA A 108 18.77 5.73 5.08
N GLY A 109 18.83 6.27 3.86
CA GLY A 109 19.63 5.70 2.76
C GLY A 109 19.04 4.45 2.11
N ALA A 110 17.77 4.13 2.38
CA ALA A 110 17.05 2.97 1.85
C ALA A 110 15.71 3.41 1.23
N PRO A 111 15.73 4.15 0.10
CA PRO A 111 14.51 4.68 -0.51
C PRO A 111 13.56 3.55 -0.90
N ALA A 112 12.28 3.70 -0.54
CA ALA A 112 11.24 2.77 -0.97
C ALA A 112 11.02 2.89 -2.49
N PRO A 113 10.81 1.79 -3.23
CA PRO A 113 10.60 1.79 -4.68
C PRO A 113 9.16 2.20 -5.05
N ILE A 114 8.65 3.28 -4.43
CA ILE A 114 7.27 3.75 -4.55
C ILE A 114 7.23 5.02 -5.39
N GLU A 115 6.46 4.97 -6.47
CA GLU A 115 5.99 6.13 -7.23
C GLU A 115 4.58 6.50 -6.77
N THR A 116 4.32 7.79 -6.58
CA THR A 116 3.00 8.28 -6.16
C THR A 116 2.35 9.12 -7.26
N VAL A 117 1.06 8.89 -7.50
CA VAL A 117 0.20 9.79 -8.28
C VAL A 117 -0.92 10.29 -7.38
N ILE A 118 -1.10 11.62 -7.34
CA ILE A 118 -2.10 12.26 -6.48
C ILE A 118 -3.21 12.83 -7.35
N TYR A 119 -4.46 12.48 -7.04
CA TYR A 119 -5.66 13.02 -7.68
C TYR A 119 -6.33 14.03 -6.73
N PRO A 120 -6.12 15.35 -6.92
CA PRO A 120 -6.42 16.35 -5.87
C PRO A 120 -7.87 16.36 -5.37
N GLY A 121 -8.83 16.03 -6.24
CA GLY A 121 -10.26 16.03 -5.91
C GLY A 121 -10.81 14.74 -5.31
N ALA A 122 -10.04 13.65 -5.35
CA ALA A 122 -10.55 12.31 -5.09
C ALA A 122 -10.61 11.99 -3.58
N TYR A 123 -11.74 11.43 -3.15
CA TYR A 123 -11.92 10.82 -1.83
C TYR A 123 -11.50 9.35 -1.85
N HIS A 124 -11.50 8.68 -0.70
CA HIS A 124 -11.32 7.23 -0.65
C HIS A 124 -12.35 6.52 -1.56
N ALA A 125 -11.97 5.39 -2.15
CA ALA A 125 -12.83 4.59 -3.02
C ALA A 125 -13.40 5.33 -4.25
N TRP A 126 -12.63 6.23 -4.87
CA TRP A 126 -13.05 6.95 -6.09
C TRP A 126 -13.38 6.04 -7.28
N THR A 127 -12.99 4.77 -7.26
CA THR A 127 -13.32 3.79 -8.31
C THR A 127 -14.62 3.03 -8.05
N PHE A 128 -15.25 3.18 -6.88
CA PHE A 128 -16.42 2.41 -6.46
C PHE A 128 -17.73 3.15 -6.77
N PRO A 129 -18.50 2.75 -7.80
CA PRO A 129 -19.64 3.53 -8.29
C PRO A 129 -20.77 3.72 -7.27
N ASP A 130 -20.96 2.77 -6.36
CA ASP A 130 -22.03 2.84 -5.35
C ASP A 130 -21.78 3.93 -4.30
N ALA A 131 -20.54 4.44 -4.19
CA ALA A 131 -20.22 5.64 -3.42
C ALA A 131 -20.48 6.94 -4.21
N ALA A 132 -21.57 7.00 -4.99
CA ALA A 132 -21.83 8.07 -5.97
C ALA A 132 -21.78 9.50 -5.41
N THR A 133 -22.10 9.69 -4.13
CA THR A 133 -21.97 10.97 -3.43
C THR A 133 -20.96 10.84 -2.30
N ALA A 134 -20.04 11.81 -2.22
CA ALA A 134 -19.05 11.84 -1.15
C ALA A 134 -19.74 11.90 0.23
N ARG A 135 -19.45 10.92 1.08
CA ARG A 135 -20.06 10.79 2.42
C ARG A 135 -19.02 10.33 3.43
N PHE A 136 -19.14 10.81 4.66
CA PHE A 136 -18.38 10.32 5.81
C PHE A 136 -19.03 9.06 6.40
N TYR A 137 -18.21 8.03 6.63
CA TYR A 137 -18.60 6.75 7.20
C TYR A 137 -18.00 6.63 8.61
N PRO A 138 -18.74 6.96 9.68
CA PRO A 138 -18.20 7.03 11.04
C PRO A 138 -17.80 5.67 11.61
N ASP A 139 -18.46 4.60 11.17
CA ASP A 139 -18.28 3.24 11.71
C ASP A 139 -17.09 2.49 11.10
N PHE A 140 -16.42 3.08 10.12
CA PHE A 140 -15.27 2.46 9.47
C PHE A 140 -14.01 2.65 10.30
N VAL A 141 -13.27 1.55 10.50
CA VAL A 141 -11.97 1.57 11.18
C VAL A 141 -10.96 2.32 10.32
N SER A 142 -10.18 3.21 10.94
CA SER A 142 -9.15 3.99 10.28
C SER A 142 -7.93 4.16 11.17
N THR A 143 -6.76 4.30 10.54
CA THR A 143 -5.49 4.66 11.19
C THR A 143 -5.02 6.04 10.73
N LYS A 144 -5.91 6.88 10.19
CA LYS A 144 -5.55 8.19 9.59
C LYS A 144 -4.75 9.11 10.50
N LYS A 145 -4.97 9.05 11.82
CA LYS A 145 -4.25 9.86 12.82
C LYS A 145 -3.07 9.12 13.45
N CYS A 146 -2.86 7.85 13.11
CA CYS A 146 -1.86 7.02 13.75
C CYS A 146 -0.57 7.00 12.96
N PRO A 147 0.58 6.93 13.65
CA PRO A 147 1.86 6.62 13.02
C PRO A 147 1.76 5.39 12.12
N LEU A 148 2.56 5.35 11.05
CA LEU A 148 2.71 4.11 10.28
C LEU A 148 3.36 3.04 11.16
N ILE A 149 2.83 1.83 11.10
CA ILE A 149 3.49 0.66 11.64
C ILE A 149 4.58 0.26 10.65
N LEU A 150 5.83 0.38 11.08
CA LEU A 150 6.98 -0.05 10.30
C LEU A 150 7.28 -1.52 10.59
N LEU A 151 7.23 -2.36 9.56
CA LEU A 151 7.55 -3.77 9.64
C LEU A 151 9.02 -4.00 9.28
N GLY A 152 9.78 -4.65 10.15
CA GLY A 152 11.13 -5.12 9.87
C GLY A 152 11.31 -6.59 10.26
N LEU A 153 12.46 -7.16 9.91
CA LEU A 153 12.75 -8.59 10.09
C LEU A 153 12.69 -9.05 11.56
N LYS A 154 13.13 -8.19 12.49
CA LYS A 154 13.28 -8.55 13.92
C LYS A 154 12.27 -7.87 14.84
N ARG A 155 11.66 -6.77 14.38
CA ARG A 155 10.76 -5.94 15.19
C ARG A 155 9.81 -5.14 14.33
N ALA A 156 8.68 -4.77 14.92
CA ALA A 156 7.87 -3.67 14.45
C ALA A 156 8.28 -2.36 15.15
N ALA A 157 8.01 -1.24 14.50
CA ALA A 157 8.21 0.10 15.03
C ALA A 157 7.05 1.02 14.62
N LEU A 158 6.97 2.21 15.19
CA LEU A 158 6.09 3.28 14.76
C LEU A 158 6.91 4.39 14.11
N LEU A 159 6.46 4.93 12.98
CA LEU A 159 7.08 6.10 12.37
C LEU A 159 6.58 7.37 13.05
N ILE A 160 7.40 7.94 13.92
CA ILE A 160 7.07 9.12 14.72
C ILE A 160 8.15 10.17 14.50
N ASP A 161 7.76 11.36 14.05
CA ASP A 161 8.67 12.49 13.78
C ASP A 161 9.83 12.16 12.84
N GLY A 162 9.57 11.30 11.84
CA GLY A 162 10.60 10.86 10.88
C GLY A 162 11.55 9.78 11.41
N GLU A 163 11.30 9.22 12.58
CA GLU A 163 12.12 8.17 13.19
C GLU A 163 11.32 6.90 13.47
N ALA A 164 12.00 5.75 13.39
CA ALA A 164 11.44 4.47 13.81
C ALA A 164 11.55 4.33 15.33
N LYS A 165 10.45 4.52 16.05
CA LYS A 165 10.36 4.37 17.52
C LYS A 165 9.77 3.00 17.89
N PRO A 166 10.07 2.45 19.08
CA PRO A 166 9.50 1.18 19.52
C PRO A 166 7.97 1.18 19.43
N PHE A 167 7.40 0.03 19.05
CA PHE A 167 5.95 -0.12 18.98
C PHE A 167 5.34 -0.11 20.39
N ASP A 168 4.42 0.82 20.64
CA ASP A 168 3.62 0.90 21.85
C ASP A 168 2.15 0.55 21.53
N PRO A 169 1.68 -0.65 21.92
CA PRO A 169 0.32 -1.09 21.64
C PRO A 169 -0.75 -0.18 22.27
N ALA A 170 -0.54 0.30 23.50
CA ALA A 170 -1.54 1.08 24.21
C ALA A 170 -1.71 2.46 23.59
N ALA A 171 -0.59 3.11 23.21
CA ALA A 171 -0.64 4.36 22.47
C ALA A 171 -1.29 4.20 21.09
N PHE A 172 -1.05 3.07 20.43
CA PHE A 172 -1.64 2.78 19.12
C PHE A 172 -3.16 2.54 19.21
N ASP A 173 -3.62 1.78 20.22
CA ASP A 173 -5.04 1.54 20.47
C ASP A 173 -5.79 2.85 20.78
N ALA A 174 -5.20 3.70 21.64
CA ALA A 174 -5.74 5.02 21.94
C ALA A 174 -5.83 5.90 20.69
N CYS A 175 -4.85 5.80 19.79
CA CYS A 175 -4.86 6.52 18.53
C CYS A 175 -6.00 6.05 17.60
N ILE A 176 -6.20 4.74 17.45
CA ILE A 176 -7.29 4.19 16.63
C ILE A 176 -8.64 4.70 17.14
N ALA A 177 -8.85 4.67 18.46
CA ALA A 177 -10.07 5.19 19.09
C ALA A 177 -10.30 6.68 18.79
N ALA A 178 -9.23 7.47 18.65
CA ALA A 178 -9.30 8.89 18.30
C ALA A 178 -9.46 9.18 16.79
N ALA A 179 -9.47 8.14 15.95
CA ALA A 179 -9.44 8.25 14.49
C ALA A 179 -10.68 7.63 13.80
N PRO A 180 -11.93 7.88 14.23
CA PRO A 180 -13.09 7.22 13.65
C PRO A 180 -13.31 7.64 12.20
N GLY A 181 -13.66 6.66 11.36
CA GLY A 181 -14.25 6.84 10.05
C GLY A 181 -13.38 7.54 9.00
N TYR A 182 -13.92 7.59 7.78
CA TYR A 182 -13.34 8.36 6.68
C TYR A 182 -14.41 8.63 5.62
N SER A 183 -14.08 9.53 4.69
CA SER A 183 -14.96 9.93 3.59
C SER A 183 -14.66 9.11 2.34
N MET A 184 -15.69 8.53 1.74
CA MET A 184 -15.60 7.88 0.43
C MET A 184 -16.43 8.64 -0.59
N GLY A 185 -16.04 8.61 -1.86
CA GLY A 185 -16.80 9.22 -2.94
C GLY A 185 -16.27 8.82 -4.31
N PHE A 186 -17.16 8.35 -5.19
CA PHE A 186 -16.90 7.99 -6.57
C PHE A 186 -16.51 9.21 -7.40
N ASP A 187 -15.57 9.03 -8.32
CA ASP A 187 -15.22 10.02 -9.33
C ASP A 187 -14.89 9.30 -10.65
N ALA A 188 -15.78 9.42 -11.63
CA ALA A 188 -15.65 8.73 -12.91
C ALA A 188 -14.40 9.19 -13.70
N ALA A 189 -14.07 10.48 -13.65
CA ALA A 189 -12.93 11.03 -14.38
C ALA A 189 -11.62 10.55 -13.74
N VAL A 190 -11.53 10.60 -12.41
CA VAL A 190 -10.35 10.09 -11.68
C VAL A 190 -10.24 8.58 -11.84
N ARG A 191 -11.34 7.82 -11.83
CA ARG A 191 -11.31 6.38 -12.13
C ARG A 191 -10.72 6.12 -13.51
N ALA A 192 -11.18 6.83 -14.55
CA ALA A 192 -10.66 6.64 -15.90
C ALA A 192 -9.15 6.98 -15.99
N GLN A 193 -8.74 8.11 -15.42
CA GLN A 193 -7.33 8.53 -15.38
C GLN A 193 -6.46 7.51 -14.63
N SER A 194 -6.88 7.10 -13.43
CA SER A 194 -6.12 6.17 -12.59
C SER A 194 -5.96 4.77 -13.18
N VAL A 195 -6.94 4.32 -13.98
CA VAL A 195 -6.80 3.10 -14.79
C VAL A 195 -5.77 3.30 -15.89
N ALA A 196 -5.77 4.44 -16.60
CA ALA A 196 -4.78 4.73 -17.63
C ALA A 196 -3.35 4.80 -17.06
N ASP A 197 -3.16 5.47 -15.93
CA ASP A 197 -1.87 5.57 -15.24
C ASP A 197 -1.36 4.18 -14.81
N THR A 198 -2.28 3.32 -14.32
CA THR A 198 -1.96 1.92 -13.97
C THR A 198 -1.51 1.12 -15.18
N VAL A 199 -2.23 1.22 -16.30
CA VAL A 199 -1.86 0.53 -17.55
C VAL A 199 -0.48 0.98 -18.03
N PHE A 200 -0.23 2.30 -18.04
CA PHE A 200 1.06 2.85 -18.42
C PHE A 200 2.20 2.33 -17.52
N PHE A 201 2.00 2.36 -16.21
CA PHE A 201 2.97 1.84 -15.24
C PHE A 201 3.28 0.36 -15.46
N LEU A 202 2.28 -0.48 -15.67
CA LEU A 202 2.47 -1.91 -15.93
C LEU A 202 3.17 -2.15 -17.27
N GLN A 203 2.76 -1.44 -18.33
CA GLN A 203 3.42 -1.54 -19.64
C GLN A 203 4.87 -1.08 -19.63
N ARG A 204 5.26 -0.18 -18.72
CA ARG A 204 6.65 0.26 -18.55
C ARG A 204 7.48 -0.77 -17.80
N ASN A 205 6.91 -1.42 -16.78
CA ASN A 205 7.65 -2.27 -15.85
C ASN A 205 7.57 -3.78 -16.15
N LEU A 206 6.64 -4.21 -17.01
CA LEU A 206 6.49 -5.61 -17.43
C LEU A 206 6.98 -5.86 -18.86
N ARG A 207 7.89 -5.02 -19.36
CA ARG A 207 8.51 -5.23 -20.68
C ARG A 207 9.44 -6.45 -20.64
N PRO A 208 9.58 -7.19 -21.75
CA PRO A 208 10.56 -8.28 -21.87
C PRO A 208 11.99 -7.82 -21.61
#